data_AF-A0A5I6SXU1-F1
#
_entry.id   AF-A0A5I6SXU1-F1
#
_cell.length_a   1.000
_cell.length_b   1.000
_cell.length_c   1.000
_cell.angle_alpha   90.00
_cell.angle_beta   90.00
_cell.angle_gamma   90.00
#
_symmetry.space_group_name_H-M   'P 1'
#
loop_
_entity.id
_entity.type
_entity.pdbx_description
1 polymer ?
#
loop_
_entity_poly.entity_id
_entity_poly.type
_entity_poly.pdbx_seq_one_letter_code
_entity_poly.pdbx_strand_id
1 'polypeptide(L)'
;MGDEKSLAHTRWNCKYHIVFAPKYRRQAFYGEKRRAVGSILRKLCEWKNVRILEAECCADHIHMLLEIPPKMSVSSFMGYLKGKSSLMLYEQFGDLKFKYRNREFWCRGYYVDTVGKNTAKIQDYIKHQLEEDKMGEQLSIPYPGSPFT
;
A
#
# COMPACT_ATOMS: atom_id res chain seq x y z
N MET A 1 -8.23 15.95 -9.91
CA MET A 1 -7.15 16.53 -9.09
C MET A 1 -7.51 16.42 -7.60
N GLY A 2 -7.88 15.22 -7.10
CA GLY A 2 -8.57 15.07 -5.79
C GLY A 2 -8.08 13.93 -4.89
N ASP A 3 -6.97 13.27 -5.24
CA ASP A 3 -6.47 12.09 -4.51
C ASP A 3 -5.19 12.35 -3.69
N GLU A 4 -4.72 13.60 -3.63
CA GLU A 4 -3.46 13.96 -2.98
C GLU A 4 -3.67 14.17 -1.48
N LYS A 5 -2.79 13.57 -0.68
CA LYS A 5 -2.72 13.75 0.78
C LYS A 5 -1.61 14.72 1.12
N SER A 6 -1.78 15.45 2.22
CA SER A 6 -0.78 16.39 2.74
C SER A 6 -0.33 16.02 4.15
N LEU A 7 0.98 16.11 4.38
CA LEU A 7 1.63 16.25 5.68
C LEU A 7 2.18 17.68 5.78
N ALA A 8 2.75 18.06 6.93
CA ALA A 8 3.26 19.41 7.19
C ALA A 8 4.15 19.98 6.07
N HIS A 9 4.98 19.14 5.45
CA HIS A 9 5.93 19.55 4.40
C HIS A 9 5.93 18.62 3.19
N THR A 10 4.87 17.84 2.98
CA THR A 10 4.87 16.82 1.90
C THR A 10 3.47 16.60 1.36
N ARG A 11 3.32 16.66 0.03
CA ARG A 11 2.14 16.14 -0.66
C ARG A 11 2.46 14.79 -1.28
N TRP A 12 1.55 13.83 -1.18
CA TRP A 12 1.81 12.47 -1.62
C TRP A 12 0.54 11.77 -2.10
N ASN A 13 0.71 10.82 -3.00
CA ASN A 13 -0.32 9.91 -3.49
C ASN A 13 0.36 8.56 -3.77
N CYS A 14 0.52 7.75 -2.72
CA CYS A 14 1.26 6.50 -2.75
C CYS A 14 0.27 5.35 -2.62
N LYS A 15 -0.20 4.83 -3.75
CA LYS A 15 -1.09 3.67 -3.81
C LYS A 15 -0.33 2.48 -4.36
N TYR A 16 -0.61 1.31 -3.80
CA TYR A 16 0.07 0.06 -4.13
C TYR A 16 -0.96 -1.05 -4.31
N HIS A 17 -0.82 -1.80 -5.40
CA HIS A 17 -1.50 -3.07 -5.57
C HIS A 17 -0.57 -4.16 -5.03
N ILE A 18 -1.03 -4.86 -4.00
CA ILE A 18 -0.26 -5.88 -3.31
C ILE A 18 -1.00 -7.21 -3.39
N VAL A 19 -0.26 -8.28 -3.68
CA VAL A 19 -0.80 -9.64 -3.70
C VAL A 19 0.05 -10.57 -2.86
N PHE A 20 -0.59 -11.35 -1.99
CA PHE A 20 0.07 -12.39 -1.20
C PHE A 20 -0.86 -13.58 -0.95
N ALA A 21 -0.27 -14.74 -0.71
CA ALA A 21 -0.98 -16.01 -0.64
C ALA A 21 -0.70 -16.78 0.66
N PRO A 22 -1.66 -17.57 1.16
CA PRO A 22 -1.40 -18.56 2.19
C PRO A 22 -0.34 -19.57 1.73
N LYS A 23 0.48 -20.05 2.66
CA LYS A 23 1.49 -21.06 2.37
C LYS A 23 0.83 -22.33 1.83
N TYR A 24 1.40 -22.88 0.77
CA TYR A 24 0.90 -24.06 0.05
C TYR A 24 -0.48 -23.89 -0.61
N ARG A 25 -0.97 -22.65 -0.79
CA ARG A 25 -2.23 -22.34 -1.49
C ARG A 25 -3.43 -23.21 -1.05
N ARG A 26 -3.51 -23.55 0.25
CA ARG A 26 -4.53 -24.47 0.78
C ARG A 26 -5.90 -23.77 0.86
N GLN A 27 -6.69 -23.91 -0.20
CA GLN A 27 -7.97 -23.21 -0.43
C GLN A 27 -9.04 -23.50 0.64
N ALA A 28 -9.14 -24.74 1.12
CA ALA A 28 -10.21 -25.15 2.03
C ALA A 28 -10.21 -24.36 3.36
N PHE A 29 -9.04 -24.15 3.96
CA PHE A 29 -8.93 -23.43 5.22
C PHE A 29 -9.17 -21.91 5.04
N TYR A 30 -8.65 -21.37 3.94
CA TYR A 30 -8.77 -19.94 3.65
C TYR A 30 -10.23 -19.54 3.37
N GLY A 31 -10.96 -20.37 2.62
CA GLY A 31 -12.37 -20.13 2.30
C GLY A 31 -13.26 -20.01 3.54
N GLU A 32 -13.14 -20.95 4.49
CA GLU A 32 -13.96 -20.95 5.71
C GLU A 32 -13.67 -19.77 6.64
N LYS A 33 -12.41 -19.32 6.69
CA LYS A 33 -11.95 -18.26 7.62
C LYS A 33 -11.79 -16.90 6.96
N ARG A 34 -12.23 -16.73 5.71
CA ARG A 34 -12.08 -15.51 4.91
C ARG A 34 -12.52 -14.23 5.64
N ARG A 35 -13.68 -14.27 6.31
CA ARG A 35 -14.20 -13.13 7.10
C ARG A 35 -13.28 -12.75 8.26
N ALA A 36 -12.76 -13.73 9.01
CA ALA A 36 -11.86 -13.48 10.13
C ALA A 36 -10.51 -12.93 9.65
N VAL A 37 -9.95 -13.50 8.58
CA VAL A 37 -8.73 -12.99 7.93
C VAL A 37 -8.92 -11.53 7.51
N GLY A 38 -10.01 -11.22 6.80
CA GLY A 38 -10.30 -9.85 6.36
C GLY A 38 -10.44 -8.86 7.52
N SER A 39 -11.10 -9.27 8.62
CA SER A 39 -11.23 -8.45 9.82
C SER A 39 -9.88 -8.16 10.49
N ILE A 40 -9.02 -9.19 10.62
CA ILE A 40 -7.67 -9.03 11.16
C ILE A 40 -6.83 -8.10 10.28
N LEU A 41 -6.81 -8.31 8.96
CA LEU A 41 -6.03 -7.48 8.05
C LEU A 41 -6.48 -6.02 8.09
N ARG A 42 -7.80 -5.76 8.13
CA ARG A 42 -8.36 -4.41 8.26
C ARG A 42 -7.88 -3.72 9.53
N LYS A 43 -8.01 -4.41 10.67
CA LYS A 43 -7.55 -3.92 11.98
C LYS A 43 -6.06 -3.58 11.99
N LEU A 44 -5.23 -4.45 11.40
CA LEU A 44 -3.78 -4.23 11.32
C LEU A 44 -3.41 -3.04 10.41
N CYS A 45 -4.16 -2.82 9.33
CA CYS A 45 -3.98 -1.65 8.47
C CYS A 45 -4.33 -0.36 9.22
N GLU A 46 -5.45 -0.34 9.93
CA GLU A 46 -5.88 0.79 10.77
C GLU A 46 -4.82 1.15 11.81
N TRP A 47 -4.26 0.15 12.51
CA TRP A 47 -3.19 0.34 13.49
C TRP A 47 -1.91 0.97 12.93
N LYS A 48 -1.66 0.78 11.63
CA LYS A 48 -0.50 1.36 10.94
C LYS A 48 -0.83 2.62 10.16
N ASN A 49 -2.06 3.14 10.27
CA ASN A 49 -2.57 4.25 9.48
C ASN A 49 -2.39 4.01 7.97
N VAL A 50 -2.57 2.75 7.54
CA VAL A 50 -2.61 2.35 6.13
C VAL A 50 -4.06 2.26 5.71
N ARG A 51 -4.43 2.97 4.65
CA ARG A 51 -5.80 3.00 4.15
C ARG A 51 -6.00 1.90 3.13
N ILE A 52 -6.99 1.04 3.36
CA ILE A 52 -7.44 0.05 2.37
C ILE A 52 -8.44 0.76 1.46
N LEU A 53 -8.10 0.90 0.18
CA LEU A 53 -9.01 1.44 -0.84
C LEU A 53 -9.94 0.33 -1.33
N GLU A 54 -9.37 -0.84 -1.61
CA GLU A 54 -10.09 -2.02 -2.04
C GLU A 54 -9.32 -3.27 -1.61
N ALA A 55 -10.01 -4.36 -1.31
CA ALA A 55 -9.36 -5.63 -1.04
C ALA A 55 -10.31 -6.78 -1.36
N GLU A 56 -9.81 -7.78 -2.09
CA GLU A 56 -10.54 -9.00 -2.39
C GLU A 56 -9.76 -10.22 -1.92
N CYS A 57 -10.48 -11.14 -1.29
CA CYS A 57 -9.94 -12.38 -0.76
C CYS A 57 -10.34 -13.52 -1.70
N CYS A 58 -9.43 -13.91 -2.59
CA CYS A 58 -9.62 -15.01 -3.54
C CYS A 58 -9.35 -16.38 -2.88
N ALA A 59 -9.65 -17.48 -3.56
CA ALA A 59 -9.54 -18.82 -2.97
C ALA A 59 -8.13 -19.17 -2.48
N ASP A 60 -7.08 -18.73 -3.17
CA ASP A 60 -5.68 -19.05 -2.87
C ASP A 60 -4.75 -17.83 -2.67
N HIS A 61 -5.27 -16.60 -2.77
CA HIS A 61 -4.48 -15.37 -2.59
C HIS A 61 -5.37 -14.15 -2.26
N ILE A 62 -4.74 -13.05 -1.87
CA ILE A 62 -5.40 -11.80 -1.48
C ILE A 62 -4.89 -10.68 -2.38
N HIS A 63 -5.81 -9.92 -2.97
CA HIS A 63 -5.53 -8.64 -3.61
C HIS A 63 -5.85 -7.51 -2.64
N MET A 64 -4.93 -6.57 -2.49
CA MET A 64 -5.17 -5.35 -1.71
C MET A 64 -4.68 -4.13 -2.49
N LEU A 65 -5.56 -3.15 -2.66
CA LEU A 65 -5.22 -1.81 -3.09
C LEU A 65 -5.06 -0.95 -1.84
N LEU A 66 -3.82 -0.61 -1.50
CA LEU A 66 -3.45 0.07 -0.27
C LEU A 66 -2.86 1.43 -0.54
N GLU A 67 -3.20 2.39 0.28
CA GLU A 67 -2.53 3.68 0.37
C GLU A 67 -1.63 3.69 1.60
N ILE A 68 -0.32 3.65 1.36
CA ILE A 68 0.72 3.52 2.39
C ILE A 68 1.45 4.85 2.52
N PRO A 69 1.54 5.44 3.72
CA PRO A 69 2.28 6.69 3.93
C PRO A 69 3.76 6.56 3.50
N PRO A 70 4.35 7.57 2.85
CA PRO A 70 5.71 7.48 2.28
C PRO A 70 6.81 7.30 3.34
N LYS A 71 6.53 7.63 4.60
CA LYS A 71 7.43 7.36 5.74
C LYS A 71 7.58 5.86 6.08
N MET A 72 6.73 5.01 5.51
CA MET A 72 6.70 3.57 5.78
C MET A 72 7.07 2.82 4.51
N SER A 73 8.12 2.01 4.56
CA SER A 73 8.46 1.14 3.42
C SER A 73 7.43 0.03 3.26
N VAL A 74 7.09 -0.29 2.01
CA VAL A 74 6.13 -1.36 1.69
C VAL A 74 6.61 -2.70 2.26
N SER A 75 7.91 -2.97 2.20
CA SER A 75 8.50 -4.21 2.73
C SER A 75 8.35 -4.33 4.25
N SER A 76 8.57 -3.26 5.00
CA SER A 76 8.37 -3.24 6.45
C SER A 76 6.90 -3.45 6.80
N PHE A 77 6.00 -2.77 6.09
CA PHE A 77 4.55 -2.94 6.27
C PHE A 77 4.11 -4.38 5.98
N MET A 78 4.58 -4.99 4.90
CA MET A 78 4.22 -6.36 4.54
C MET A 78 4.78 -7.40 5.52
N GLY A 79 5.99 -7.18 6.05
CA GLY A 79 6.53 -8.00 7.13
C GLY A 79 5.65 -7.94 8.39
N TYR A 80 5.24 -6.74 8.78
CA TYR A 80 4.32 -6.53 9.89
C TYR A 80 2.95 -7.17 9.64
N LEU A 81 2.31 -6.89 8.50
CA LEU A 81 0.96 -7.32 8.18
C LEU A 81 0.86 -8.85 8.16
N LYS A 82 1.77 -9.51 7.43
CA LYS A 82 1.81 -10.98 7.34
C LYS A 82 2.20 -11.62 8.67
N GLY A 83 3.18 -11.07 9.37
CA GLY A 83 3.64 -11.61 10.66
C GLY A 83 2.56 -11.54 11.74
N LYS A 84 1.99 -10.35 11.97
CA LYS A 84 0.99 -10.14 13.02
C LYS A 84 -0.34 -10.83 12.69
N SER A 85 -0.77 -10.84 11.43
CA SER A 85 -1.99 -11.57 11.05
C SER A 85 -1.84 -13.06 11.27
N SER A 86 -0.68 -13.65 10.94
CA SER A 86 -0.41 -15.07 11.22
C SER A 86 -0.56 -15.37 12.71
N LEU A 87 0.04 -14.54 13.57
CA LEU A 87 -0.04 -14.70 15.02
C LEU A 87 -1.49 -14.63 15.53
N MET A 88 -2.25 -13.62 15.12
CA MET A 88 -3.64 -13.45 15.55
C MET A 88 -4.54 -14.58 15.06
N LEU A 89 -4.30 -15.10 13.85
CA LEU A 89 -5.02 -16.27 13.33
C LEU A 89 -4.72 -17.52 14.16
N TYR A 90 -3.47 -17.75 14.55
CA TYR A 90 -3.10 -18.87 15.41
C TYR A 90 -3.68 -18.76 16.82
N GLU A 91 -3.82 -17.54 17.35
CA GLU A 91 -4.47 -17.30 18.65
C GLU A 91 -5.97 -17.54 18.58
N GLN A 92 -6.62 -17.08 17.52
CA GLN A 92 -8.06 -17.22 17.34
C GLN A 92 -8.49 -18.65 16.99
N PHE A 93 -7.66 -19.39 16.25
CA PHE A 93 -7.97 -20.75 15.81
C PHE A 93 -6.93 -21.74 16.36
N GLY A 94 -7.16 -22.27 17.56
CA GLY A 94 -6.24 -23.18 18.26
C GLY A 94 -5.81 -24.39 17.41
N ASP A 95 -6.70 -24.92 16.57
CA ASP A 95 -6.42 -26.05 15.66
C ASP A 95 -5.30 -25.75 14.64
N LEU A 96 -5.11 -24.47 14.28
CA LEU A 96 -4.02 -24.05 13.40
C LEU A 96 -2.65 -24.27 14.04
N LYS A 97 -2.50 -24.11 15.35
CA LYS A 97 -1.19 -24.26 16.02
C LYS A 97 -0.62 -25.67 15.81
N PHE A 98 -1.49 -26.67 15.82
CA PHE A 98 -1.09 -28.07 15.66
C PHE A 98 -0.86 -28.46 14.19
N LYS A 99 -1.66 -27.93 13.27
CA LYS A 99 -1.50 -28.20 11.82
C LYS A 99 -0.29 -27.49 11.20
N TYR A 100 0.16 -26.37 11.77
CA TYR A 100 1.21 -25.52 11.21
C TYR A 100 2.39 -25.41 12.19
N ARG A 101 3.08 -26.54 12.45
CA ARG A 101 4.20 -26.65 13.39
C ARG A 101 5.32 -25.62 13.18
N ASN A 102 5.54 -25.16 11.94
CA ASN A 102 6.52 -24.11 11.62
C ASN A 102 5.97 -22.67 11.79
N ARG A 103 4.71 -22.49 12.22
CA ARG A 103 4.02 -21.21 12.41
C ARG A 103 4.04 -20.28 11.18
N GLU A 104 4.14 -20.84 9.98
CA GLU A 104 4.13 -20.09 8.73
C GLU A 104 2.74 -20.19 8.06
N PHE A 105 1.94 -19.12 8.16
CA PHE A 105 0.61 -19.05 7.54
C PHE A 105 0.66 -18.53 6.10
N TRP A 106 1.47 -17.51 5.82
CA TRP A 106 1.64 -16.91 4.49
C TRP A 106 2.90 -17.44 3.77
N CYS A 107 2.92 -17.34 2.44
CA CYS A 107 4.16 -17.48 1.66
C CYS A 107 5.18 -16.41 2.08
N ARG A 108 6.49 -16.68 1.93
CA ARG A 108 7.55 -15.70 2.26
C ARG A 108 7.47 -14.46 1.35
N GLY A 109 7.32 -14.66 0.05
CA GLY A 109 7.18 -13.58 -0.92
C GLY A 109 5.81 -12.89 -0.91
N TYR A 110 5.73 -11.78 -1.63
CA TYR A 110 4.52 -11.07 -2.02
C TYR A 110 4.82 -10.30 -3.31
N TYR A 111 3.78 -9.99 -4.07
CA TYR A 111 3.86 -9.11 -5.24
C TYR A 111 3.45 -7.70 -4.81
N VAL A 112 4.07 -6.70 -5.42
CA VAL A 112 3.73 -5.29 -5.26
C VAL A 112 3.89 -4.58 -6.59
N ASP A 113 2.91 -3.75 -6.91
CA ASP A 113 2.96 -2.79 -8.00
C ASP A 113 2.50 -1.42 -7.51
N THR A 114 3.07 -0.37 -8.07
CA THR A 114 2.66 1.01 -7.80
C THR A 114 1.48 1.38 -8.66
N VAL A 115 0.39 1.84 -8.04
CA VAL A 115 -0.78 2.35 -8.75
C VAL A 115 -0.67 3.87 -8.81
N GLY A 116 -0.41 4.42 -9.98
CA GLY A 116 -0.08 5.84 -10.14
C GLY A 116 -0.56 6.46 -11.45
N LYS A 117 -0.31 7.76 -11.62
CA LYS A 117 -0.57 8.46 -12.89
C LYS A 117 0.21 7.74 -14.01
N ASN A 118 -0.40 7.65 -15.19
CA ASN A 118 0.20 7.01 -16.36
C ASN A 118 1.62 7.57 -16.58
N THR A 119 2.62 6.69 -16.62
CA THR A 119 4.04 7.04 -16.79
C THR A 119 4.25 7.99 -17.97
N ALA A 120 3.57 7.75 -19.10
CA ALA A 120 3.68 8.61 -20.27
C ALA A 120 3.18 10.04 -19.98
N LYS A 121 2.09 10.18 -19.22
CA LYS A 121 1.56 11.50 -18.83
C LYS A 121 2.49 12.23 -17.86
N ILE A 122 3.17 11.52 -16.95
CA ILE A 122 4.15 12.13 -16.06
C ILE A 122 5.37 12.60 -16.86
N GLN A 123 5.85 11.79 -17.80
CA GLN A 123 6.98 12.14 -18.67
C GLN A 123 6.66 13.36 -19.53
N ASP A 124 5.46 13.41 -20.10
CA ASP A 124 4.96 14.53 -20.88
C ASP A 124 4.91 15.81 -20.06
N TYR A 125 4.30 15.75 -18.87
CA TYR A 125 4.29 16.85 -17.91
C TYR A 125 5.71 17.38 -17.60
N ILE A 126 6.66 16.49 -17.29
CA ILE A 126 8.05 16.90 -16.98
C ILE A 126 8.71 17.61 -18.17
N LYS A 127 8.47 17.15 -19.41
CA LYS A 127 9.06 17.77 -20.61
C LYS A 127 8.55 19.20 -20.84
N HIS A 128 7.28 19.44 -20.58
CA HIS A 128 6.63 20.72 -20.86
C HIS A 128 6.59 21.67 -19.64
N GLN A 129 7.03 21.21 -18.46
CA GLN A 129 6.95 22.01 -17.23
C GLN A 129 7.71 23.34 -17.29
N LEU A 130 8.91 23.37 -17.88
CA LEU A 130 9.67 24.62 -18.02
C LEU A 130 9.00 25.65 -18.94
N GLU A 131 8.17 25.20 -19.88
CA GLU A 131 7.42 26.09 -20.77
C GLU A 131 6.20 26.67 -20.05
N GLU A 132 5.51 25.85 -19.26
CA GLU A 132 4.41 26.30 -18.39
C GLU A 132 4.89 27.27 -17.30
N ASP A 133 6.04 26.99 -16.66
CA ASP A 133 6.63 27.86 -15.63
C ASP A 133 7.00 29.24 -16.20
N LYS A 134 7.56 29.30 -17.41
CA LYS A 134 7.85 30.57 -18.10
C LYS A 134 6.60 31.38 -18.38
N MET A 135 5.50 30.74 -18.81
CA MET A 135 4.23 31.43 -19.03
C MET A 135 3.64 31.94 -17.71
N GLY A 136 3.82 31.20 -16.61
CA GLY A 136 3.39 31.60 -15.27
C GLY A 136 4.18 32.78 -14.69
N GLU A 137 5.51 32.79 -14.86
CA GLU A 137 6.37 33.90 -14.46
C GLU A 137 6.03 35.19 -15.23
N GLN A 138 5.72 35.07 -16.52
CA GLN A 138 5.35 36.20 -17.38
C GLN A 138 4.01 36.86 -16.97
N LEU A 139 3.17 36.14 -16.20
CA LEU A 139 1.93 36.66 -15.58
C LEU A 139 2.13 37.22 -14.17
N SER A 140 3.34 37.10 -13.59
CA SER A 140 3.69 37.64 -12.28
C SER A 140 4.40 38.99 -12.41
N ILE A 141 4.00 39.99 -11.62
CA ILE A 141 4.68 41.29 -11.59
C ILE A 141 6.08 41.07 -11.01
N PRO A 142 7.17 41.49 -11.68
CA PRO A 142 8.52 41.23 -11.21
C PRO A 142 8.75 41.83 -9.81
N TYR A 143 9.13 40.98 -8.86
CA TYR A 143 9.54 41.37 -7.50
C TYR A 143 11.05 41.68 -7.51
N PRO A 144 11.50 42.90 -7.18
CA PRO A 144 12.89 43.33 -7.33
C PRO A 144 13.82 42.83 -6.20
N GLY A 145 13.66 41.58 -5.76
CA GLY A 145 14.42 41.02 -4.64
C GLY A 145 14.65 39.52 -4.77
N SER A 146 15.40 39.10 -5.79
CA SER A 146 15.96 37.74 -5.85
C SER A 146 17.23 37.68 -4.99
N PRO A 147 17.34 36.77 -4.01
CA PRO A 147 18.56 36.58 -3.22
C PRO A 147 19.62 35.69 -3.91
N PHE A 148 19.44 35.34 -5.20
CA PHE A 148 20.37 34.51 -5.96
C PHE A 148 21.08 35.25 -7.11
N THR A 149 21.20 36.57 -7.00
CA THR A 149 22.22 37.39 -7.68
C THR A 149 22.98 38.21 -6.65
#